data_AF-A0A1J4J7C4-F1
#
_entry.id   AF-A0A1J4J7C4-F1
#
_cell.length_a   1.000
_cell.length_b   1.000
_cell.length_c   1.000
_cell.angle_alpha   90.00
_cell.angle_beta   90.00
_cell.angle_gamma   90.00
#
_symmetry.space_group_name_H-M   'P 1'
#
loop_
_entity.id
_entity.type
_entity.pdbx_description
1 polymer ?
#
loop_
_entity_poly.entity_id
_entity_poly.type
_entity_poly.pdbx_seq_one_letter_code
_entity_poly.pdbx_strand_id
1 'polypeptide(L)' 'MLQTAVFYEYTEFVDFLLQYPEININNQDINGDTALHYAVKCKNIEIIKKLLQHFNIDTSIENNLFTY' A
#
# COMPACT_ATOMS: atom_id res chain seq x y z
N MET A 1 6.11 -3.05 -7.07
CA MET A 1 5.52 -2.14 -8.08
C MET A 1 4.53 -1.18 -7.43
N LEU A 2 3.43 -1.67 -6.84
CA LEU A 2 2.48 -0.81 -6.13
C LEU A 2 3.13 -0.09 -4.95
N GLN A 3 3.86 -0.80 -4.08
CA GLN A 3 4.59 -0.19 -2.95
C GLN A 3 5.59 0.87 -3.43
N THR A 4 6.28 0.61 -4.54
CA THR A 4 7.23 1.53 -5.18
C THR A 4 6.51 2.80 -5.67
N ALA A 5 5.36 2.66 -6.35
CA ALA A 5 4.55 3.79 -6.79
C ALA A 5 4.05 4.64 -5.61
N VAL A 6 3.65 3.99 -4.52
CA VAL A 6 3.26 4.67 -3.27
C VAL A 6 4.45 5.42 -2.66
N PHE A 7 5.61 4.78 -2.56
CA PHE A 7 6.80 5.38 -1.97
C PHE A 7 7.27 6.64 -2.71
N TYR A 8 7.20 6.63 -4.05
CA TYR A 8 7.54 7.78 -4.88
C TYR A 8 6.37 8.75 -5.11
N GLU A 9 5.24 8.56 -4.42
CA GLU A 9 4.05 9.42 -4.49
C GLU A 9 3.48 9.59 -5.91
N TYR A 10 3.55 8.54 -6.73
CA TYR A 10 2.99 8.52 -8.09
C TYR A 10 1.49 8.25 -8.04
N THR A 11 0.72 9.20 -7.51
CA THR A 11 -0.72 9.07 -7.23
C THR A 11 -1.53 8.59 -8.43
N GLU A 12 -1.32 9.16 -9.63
CA GLU A 12 -2.04 8.75 -10.84
C GLU A 12 -1.67 7.32 -11.27
N PHE A 13 -0.43 6.91 -11.03
CA PHE A 13 -0.01 5.54 -11.32
C PHE A 13 -0.55 4.56 -10.28
N VAL A 14 -0.69 4.98 -9.02
CA VAL A 14 -1.42 4.20 -8.01
C VAL A 14 -2.87 4.00 -8.45
N ASP A 15 -3.57 5.04 -8.90
CA ASP A 15 -4.94 4.92 -9.43
C ASP A 15 -5.03 3.99 -10.64
N PHE A 16 -4.06 4.05 -11.54
CA PHE A 16 -3.97 3.14 -12.68
C PHE A 16 -3.81 1.68 -12.22
N LEU A 17 -2.90 1.43 -11.28
CA LEU A 17 -2.67 0.09 -10.74
C LEU A 17 -3.93 -0.46 -10.02
N LEU A 18 -4.60 0.35 -9.20
CA LEU A 18 -5.78 -0.09 -8.44
C LEU A 18 -7.00 -0.47 -9.29
N GLN A 19 -6.98 -0.24 -10.61
CA GLN A 19 -8.03 -0.70 -11.54
C GLN A 19 -7.91 -2.18 -11.89
N TYR A 20 -6.77 -2.82 -11.60
CA TYR A 20 -6.48 -4.19 -12.00
C TYR A 20 -6.81 -5.17 -10.86
N PRO A 21 -7.84 -6.03 -11.02
CA PRO A 21 -8.27 -6.95 -9.96
C PRO A 21 -7.22 -8.00 -9.57
N GLU A 22 -6.27 -8.28 -10.46
CA GLU A 22 -5.14 -9.18 -10.21
C GLU A 22 -4.06 -8.58 -9.30
N ILE A 23 -4.08 -7.27 -9.04
CA ILE A 23 -3.10 -6.66 -8.15
C ILE A 23 -3.38 -7.07 -6.71
N ASN A 24 -2.39 -7.74 -6.12
CA ASN A 24 -2.38 -7.98 -4.69
C ASN A 24 -1.98 -6.70 -3.94
N ILE A 25 -2.99 -5.91 -3.54
CA ILE A 25 -2.84 -4.67 -2.75
C ILE A 25 -2.17 -4.91 -1.38
N ASN A 26 -2.29 -6.13 -0.86
CA ASN A 26 -1.81 -6.55 0.46
C ASN A 26 -0.43 -7.21 0.41
N ASN A 27 0.24 -7.22 -0.74
CA ASN A 27 1.55 -7.84 -0.87
C ASN A 27 2.56 -7.21 0.10
N GLN A 28 3.34 -8.04 0.78
CA GLN A 28 4.38 -7.62 1.72
C GLN A 28 5.76 -7.68 1.05
N ASP A 29 6.63 -6.73 1.39
CA ASP A 29 8.04 -6.77 1.02
C ASP A 29 8.88 -7.61 2.03
N ILE A 30 10.20 -7.55 1.92
CA ILE A 30 11.13 -8.25 2.83
C ILE A 30 11.01 -7.80 4.30
N ASN A 31 10.48 -6.60 4.55
CA ASN A 31 10.26 -6.03 5.87
C ASN A 31 8.84 -6.30 6.38
N GLY A 32 8.01 -7.02 5.63
CA GLY A 32 6.59 -7.18 5.94
C GLY A 32 5.74 -5.94 5.59
N ASP A 33 6.30 -4.94 4.91
CA ASP A 33 5.57 -3.71 4.60
C ASP A 33 4.68 -3.90 3.36
N THR A 34 3.41 -3.52 3.52
CA THR A 34 2.43 -3.41 2.43
C THR A 34 2.44 -2.00 1.83
N ALA A 35 1.71 -1.79 0.73
CA ALA A 35 1.53 -0.46 0.16
C ALA A 35 0.94 0.55 1.18
N LEU A 36 0.06 0.08 2.08
CA LEU A 36 -0.52 0.93 3.12
C LEU A 36 0.53 1.36 4.17
N HIS A 37 1.46 0.48 4.54
CA HIS A 37 2.57 0.84 5.43
C HIS A 37 3.41 1.97 4.85
N TYR A 38 3.76 1.90 3.57
CA TYR A 38 4.49 2.97 2.88
C TYR A 38 3.70 4.28 2.86
N ALA A 39 2.40 4.23 2.53
CA ALA A 39 1.56 5.43 2.49
C ALA A 39 1.51 6.14 3.85
N VAL A 40 1.41 5.38 4.95
CA VAL A 40 1.44 5.90 6.32
C VAL A 40 2.81 6.47 6.68
N LYS A 41 3.91 5.76 6.37
CA LYS A 41 5.29 6.23 6.61
C LYS A 41 5.58 7.55 5.88
N CYS A 42 5.12 7.68 4.64
CA CYS A 42 5.23 8.89 3.83
C CYS A 42 4.23 9.99 4.24
N LYS A 43 3.27 9.72 5.13
CA LYS A 43 2.20 10.64 5.55
C LYS A 43 1.33 11.14 4.39
N ASN A 44 1.23 10.36 3.31
CA ASN A 44 0.44 10.73 2.13
C ASN A 44 -1.03 10.34 2.34
N ILE A 45 -1.82 11.27 2.88
CA ILE A 45 -3.24 11.07 3.21
C ILE A 45 -4.09 10.72 1.97
N GLU A 46 -3.73 11.25 0.80
CA GLU A 46 -4.48 10.98 -0.43
C GLU A 46 -4.35 9.51 -0.83
N ILE A 47 -3.12 8.99 -0.89
CA ILE A 47 -2.86 7.59 -1.21
C ILE A 47 -3.44 6.67 -0.12
N ILE A 48 -3.36 7.04 1.17
CA ILE A 48 -4.02 6.29 2.25
C ILE A 48 -5.51 6.13 1.95
N LYS A 49 -6.22 7.21 1.61
CA LYS A 49 -7.66 7.15 1.30
C LYS A 49 -7.94 6.24 0.09
N LYS A 50 -7.13 6.35 -0.97
CA LYS A 50 -7.28 5.51 -2.17
C LYS A 50 -7.12 4.02 -1.86
N LEU A 51 -6.09 3.65 -1.09
CA LEU A 51 -5.86 2.26 -0.69
C LEU A 51 -6.98 1.73 0.22
N LEU A 52 -7.46 2.54 1.18
CA LEU A 52 -8.53 2.15 2.11
C LEU A 52 -9.91 2.00 1.46
N GLN A 53 -10.12 2.59 0.28
CA GLN A 53 -11.36 2.44 -0.49
C GLN A 53 -11.38 1.16 -1.33
N HIS A 54 -10.25 0.46 -1.46
CA HIS A 54 -10.17 -0.74 -2.28
C HIS A 54 -10.81 -1.94 -1.57
N PHE A 55 -11.68 -2.68 -2.27
CA PHE A 55 -12.52 -3.73 -1.67
C PHE A 55 -11.76 -4.88 -1.00
N ASN A 56 -10.54 -5.16 -1.46
CA ASN A 56 -9.68 -6.23 -0.93
C ASN A 56 -8.62 -5.75 0.08
N ILE A 57 -8.69 -4.51 0.56
CA ILE A 57 -7.69 -3.99 1.51
C ILE A 57 -7.75 -4.74 2.86
N ASP A 58 -6.59 -5.12 3.40
CA ASP A 58 -6.46 -5.64 4.76
C ASP A 58 -5.59 -4.71 5.59
N THR A 59 -6.21 -4.03 6.57
CA THR A 59 -5.53 -3.08 7.47
C THR A 59 -4.94 -3.75 8.70
N SER A 60 -5.14 -5.06 8.89
CA SER A 60 -4.66 -5.82 10.04
C SER A 60 -3.27 -6.42 9.86
N ILE A 61 -2.73 -6.36 8.63
CA ILE A 61 -1.40 -6.89 8.32
C ILE A 61 -0.33 -6.11 9.08
N GLU A 62 0.47 -6.83 9.85
CA GLU A 62 1.62 -6.29 10.58
C GLU A 62 2.90 -6.44 9.75
N ASN A 63 3.81 -5.46 9.90
CA ASN A 63 5.16 -5.57 9.37
C ASN A 63 6.12 -6.19 10.41
N ASN A 64 7.34 -6.49 10.00
CA ASN A 64 8.33 -7.17 10.83
C ASN A 64 8.99 -6.26 11.88
N LEU A 65 8.52 -5.02 12.07
CA LEU A 65 9.09 -4.11 13.07
C LEU A 65 8.62 -4.41 14.50
N PHE A 66 7.60 -5.25 14.68
CA PHE A 66 7.02 -5.60 15.99
C PHE A 66 7.35 -7.02 16.48
N THR A 67 8.32 -7.71 15.89
CA THR A 67 8.74 -9.03 16.35
C THR A 67 9.63 -8.90 17.61
N TYR A 68 9.11 -9.36 18.75
CA TYR A 68 9.84 -9.53 20.02
C TYR A 68 10.53 -10.90 20.08
#